data_AF-A0A5C7S0H8-F1
#
_entry.id   AF-A0A5C7S0H8-F1
#
_cell.length_a   1.000
_cell.length_b   1.000
_cell.length_c   1.000
_cell.angle_alpha   90.00
_cell.angle_beta   90.00
_cell.angle_gamma   90.00
#
_symmetry.space_group_name_H-M   'P 1'
#
loop_
_entity.id
_entity.type
_entity.pdbx_description
1 polymer ?
#
loop_
_entity_poly.entity_id
_entity_poly.type
_entity_poly.pdbx_seq_one_letter_code
_entity_poly.pdbx_strand_id
1 'polypeptide(L)' 'MKVVWNEKACCHSGNCVKTLPQVFKVEDGKFVIQPENATEEQVRQVVAACPAKALQME' A
#
# COMPACT_ATOMS: atom_id res chain seq x y z
N MET A 1 -12.04 -5.55 -3.67
CA MET A 1 -11.16 -4.48 -3.16
C MET A 1 -10.05 -4.25 -4.15
N LYS A 2 -9.90 -3.01 -4.65
CA LYS A 2 -8.77 -2.64 -5.49
C LYS A 2 -8.00 -1.51 -4.80
N VAL A 3 -6.67 -1.58 -4.83
CA VAL A 3 -5.80 -0.52 -4.29
C VAL A 3 -5.04 0.10 -5.43
N VAL A 4 -5.15 1.43 -5.54
CA VAL A 4 -4.46 2.23 -6.56
C VAL A 4 -3.27 2.92 -5.90
N TRP A 5 -2.12 2.88 -6.57
CA TRP A 5 -0.90 3.56 -6.15
C TRP A 5 -0.50 4.63 -7.17
N ASN A 6 -0.32 5.85 -6.68
CA ASN A 6 0.20 6.98 -7.43
C ASN A 6 1.70 7.15 -7.14
N GLU A 7 2.53 6.65 -8.05
CA GLU A 7 3.99 6.74 -7.97
C GLU A 7 4.48 8.19 -7.84
N LYS A 8 3.87 9.14 -8.57
CA LYS A 8 4.27 10.56 -8.55
C LYS A 8 4.02 11.23 -7.21
N ALA A 9 3.01 10.77 -6.47
CA ALA A 9 2.72 11.27 -5.12
C ALA A 9 3.56 10.54 -4.06
N CYS A 10 4.02 9.31 -4.32
CA CYS A 10 4.68 8.46 -3.33
C CYS A 10 5.98 9.07 -2.79
N CYS A 11 6.02 9.38 -1.48
CA CYS A 11 7.21 9.90 -0.81
C CYS A 11 8.15 8.81 -0.25
N HIS A 12 7.92 7.53 -0.58
CA HIS A 12 8.76 6.41 -0.15
C HIS A 12 8.99 6.31 1.37
N SER A 13 7.98 6.67 2.19
CA SER A 13 8.08 6.62 3.66
C SER A 13 8.30 5.21 4.23
N GLY A 14 7.95 4.18 3.46
CA GLY A 14 8.04 2.78 3.87
C GLY A 14 6.95 2.32 4.84
N ASN A 15 5.97 3.16 5.19
CA ASN A 15 4.89 2.79 6.11
C ASN A 15 4.06 1.61 5.57
N CYS A 16 3.77 1.59 4.27
CA CYS A 16 2.97 0.53 3.67
C CYS A 16 3.66 -0.85 3.80
N VAL A 17 4.90 -0.94 3.35
CA VAL A 17 5.68 -2.19 3.35
C VAL A 17 6.07 -2.66 4.75
N LYS A 18 6.20 -1.75 5.73
CA LYS A 18 6.51 -2.11 7.12
C LYS A 18 5.28 -2.56 7.90
N THR A 19 4.12 -1.94 7.66
CA THR A 19 2.91 -2.22 8.42
C THR A 19 2.19 -3.47 7.92
N LEU A 20 2.16 -3.71 6.60
CA LEU A 20 1.43 -4.85 6.03
C LEU A 20 2.20 -5.46 4.85
N PRO A 21 3.39 -6.07 5.11
CA PRO A 21 4.29 -6.59 4.09
C PRO A 21 3.70 -7.72 3.23
N GLN A 22 2.68 -8.42 3.72
CA GLN A 22 1.98 -9.43 2.94
C GLN A 22 1.10 -8.82 1.83
N VAL A 23 0.73 -7.54 1.96
CA VAL A 23 -0.04 -6.81 0.95
C VAL A 23 0.84 -5.88 0.13
N PHE A 24 1.64 -5.05 0.79
CA PHE A 24 2.51 -4.06 0.15
C PHE A 24 3.95 -4.54 0.22
N LYS A 25 4.56 -4.83 -0.93
CA LYS A 25 5.95 -5.29 -0.97
C LYS A 25 6.68 -4.77 -2.19
N VAL A 26 8.00 -4.78 -2.12
CA VAL A 26 8.85 -4.55 -3.29
C VAL A 26 9.47 -5.88 -3.68
N GLU A 27 9.19 -6.34 -4.89
CA GLU A 27 9.68 -7.60 -5.45
C GLU A 27 10.34 -7.28 -6.78
N ASP A 28 11.60 -7.70 -6.97
CA ASP A 28 12.41 -7.38 -8.16
C ASP A 28 12.45 -5.88 -8.51
N GLY A 29 12.50 -5.02 -7.49
CA GLY A 29 12.52 -3.57 -7.65
C GLY A 29 11.18 -2.95 -8.05
N LYS A 30 10.09 -3.73 -8.14
CA LYS A 30 8.74 -3.24 -8.44
C LYS A 30 7.89 -3.22 -7.19
N PHE A 31 7.10 -2.17 -7.02
CA PHE A 31 6.11 -2.11 -5.95
C PHE A 31 4.89 -2.96 -6.33
N VAL A 32 4.62 -3.99 -5.53
CA VAL A 32 3.55 -4.98 -5.71
C VAL A 32 2.53 -4.79 -4.59
N ILE A 33 1.25 -4.85 -4.97
CA ILE A 33 0.12 -4.67 -4.05
C ILE A 33 -0.83 -5.87 -4.22
N GLN A 34 -1.00 -6.66 -3.16
CA GLN A 34 -1.82 -7.88 -3.10
C GLN A 34 -2.85 -7.76 -1.97
N PRO A 35 -3.92 -6.96 -2.15
CA PRO A 35 -4.90 -6.71 -1.08
C PRO A 35 -5.62 -7.97 -0.59
N GLU A 36 -5.65 -9.05 -1.38
CA GLU A 36 -6.22 -10.35 -1.04
C GLU A 36 -5.52 -11.07 0.13
N ASN A 37 -4.30 -10.64 0.50
CA ASN A 37 -3.53 -11.25 1.59
C ASN A 37 -3.88 -10.70 2.99
N ALA A 38 -4.87 -9.81 3.10
CA ALA A 38 -5.32 -9.24 4.37
C ALA A 38 -6.81 -8.89 4.33
N THR A 39 -7.37 -8.49 5.48
CA THR A 39 -8.76 -8.00 5.53
C THR A 39 -8.87 -6.59 4.97
N GLU A 40 -10.08 -6.22 4.53
CA GLU A 40 -10.36 -4.88 4.00
C GLU A 40 -9.99 -3.79 5.02
N GLU A 41 -10.32 -3.98 6.30
CA GLU A 41 -9.99 -3.06 7.37
C GLU A 41 -8.49 -2.86 7.53
N GLN A 42 -7.69 -3.93 7.49
CA GLN A 42 -6.24 -3.84 7.62
C GLN A 42 -5.63 -3.05 6.46
N VAL A 43 -6.05 -3.34 5.23
CA VAL A 43 -5.59 -2.61 4.05
C VAL A 43 -5.99 -1.14 4.15
N ARG A 44 -7.24 -0.86 4.57
CA ARG A 44 -7.74 0.51 4.74
C ARG A 44 -6.96 1.33 5.76
N GLN A 45 -6.57 0.71 6.87
CA GLN A 45 -5.72 1.36 7.87
C GLN A 45 -4.37 1.76 7.28
N VAL A 46 -3.74 0.88 6.50
CA VAL A 46 -2.44 1.20 5.86
C VAL A 46 -2.56 2.26 4.79
N VAL A 47 -3.62 2.19 3.97
CA VAL A 47 -3.91 3.19 2.94
C VAL A 47 -4.10 4.57 3.58
N ALA A 48 -4.86 4.67 4.67
CA ALA A 48 -5.06 5.91 5.41
C ALA A 48 -3.80 6.43 6.11
N ALA A 49 -2.88 5.54 6.48
CA ALA A 49 -1.60 5.89 7.11
C ALA A 49 -0.52 6.35 6.11
N CYS A 50 -0.83 6.42 4.81
CA CYS A 50 0.10 6.93 3.81
C CYS A 50 0.22 8.47 3.94
N PRO A 51 1.38 9.01 4.35
CA PRO A 51 1.52 10.46 4.59
C PRO A 51 1.39 11.28 3.31
N ALA A 52 1.78 10.70 2.17
CA ALA A 52 1.65 11.31 0.85
C ALA A 52 0.26 11.14 0.22
N LYS A 53 -0.65 10.38 0.85
CA LYS A 53 -1.95 9.99 0.26
C LYS A 53 -1.80 9.38 -1.15
N ALA A 54 -0.70 8.66 -1.36
CA ALA A 54 -0.37 8.02 -2.64
C ALA A 54 -1.11 6.70 -2.86
N LEU A 55 -1.74 6.15 -1.82
CA LEU A 55 -2.56 4.94 -1.89
C LEU A 55 -4.03 5.33 -1.77
N GLN A 56 -4.88 4.72 -2.60
CA GLN A 56 -6.34 4.88 -2.57
C GLN A 56 -7.04 3.54 -2.74
N MET A 57 -8.22 3.39 -2.16
CA MET A 57 -9.07 2.21 -2.30
C MET A 57 -10.25 2.50 -3.23
N GLU A 58 -10.52 1.56 -4.13
CA GLU A 58 -11.70 1.49 -5.01
C GLU A 58 -12.56 0.25 -4.70
#